data_AF-A0A8B6EF64-F1
#
_entry.id   AF-A0A8B6EF64-F1
#
_cell.length_a   1.000
_cell.length_b   1.000
_cell.length_c   1.000
_cell.angle_alpha   90.00
_cell.angle_beta   90.00
_cell.angle_gamma   90.00
#
_symmetry.space_group_name_H-M   'P 1'
#
loop_
_entity.id
_entity.type
_entity.pdbx_description
1 polymer ?
#
loop_
_entity_poly.entity_id
_entity_poly.type
_entity_poly.pdbx_seq_one_letter_code
_entity_poly.pdbx_strand_id
1 'polypeptide(L)'
;MSATSVKAHTQDFNALNINHSKMHNRTNRCQIRNKIPTPVNAELLGQELQGYDMDLRNMLIHGFTFGFSLNFKGTPSNKTCKNHKSATENPDAVYLKLAKESLSVVAGPFKEPPFSLFVCSPLGLVPKSDGKFRLIHDLSFPKDDSINLGIPMEYSAVSYDSIDNVVQLVKSYGQSCQMAKTDVENAFRIIPIQKSDYNL
;
A
#
# COMPACT_ATOMS: atom_id res chain seq x y z
N MET A 1 21.01 39.51 48.01
CA MET A 1 20.27 39.72 46.75
C MET A 1 19.35 38.52 46.59
N SER A 2 18.04 38.79 46.61
CA SER A 2 16.97 37.82 46.71
C SER A 2 16.82 36.94 45.46
N ALA A 3 16.45 35.69 45.71
CA ALA A 3 15.87 34.79 44.74
C ALA A 3 14.44 35.23 44.37
N THR A 4 14.14 35.21 43.07
CA THR A 4 12.78 35.36 42.54
C THR A 4 12.44 34.11 41.71
N SER A 5 11.34 33.47 42.11
CA SER A 5 10.68 32.27 41.59
C SER A 5 10.19 32.41 40.14
N VAL A 6 10.05 31.29 39.39
CA VAL A 6 8.76 30.84 38.81
C VAL A 6 8.77 29.31 38.52
N LYS A 7 7.96 28.62 39.32
CA LYS A 7 7.16 27.38 39.12
C LYS A 7 7.34 26.54 37.84
N ALA A 8 7.75 25.29 38.06
CA ALA A 8 7.48 24.16 37.17
C ALA A 8 6.01 23.74 37.28
N HIS A 9 5.31 23.69 36.15
CA HIS A 9 4.03 22.99 36.03
C HIS A 9 4.31 21.53 35.68
N THR A 10 4.37 20.68 36.70
CA THR A 10 4.22 19.24 36.57
C THR A 10 2.73 18.99 36.31
N GLN A 11 2.37 18.52 35.12
CA GLN A 11 1.06 17.91 34.89
C GLN A 11 1.20 16.40 35.08
N ASP A 12 0.33 15.90 35.96
CA ASP A 12 0.30 14.55 36.50
C ASP A 12 0.12 13.49 35.40
N PHE A 13 1.15 12.67 35.21
CA PHE A 13 1.05 11.36 34.60
C PHE A 13 0.48 10.39 35.64
N ASN A 14 -0.85 10.30 35.77
CA ASN A 14 -1.53 9.14 36.37
C ASN A 14 -3.05 9.23 36.19
N ALA A 15 -3.56 8.75 35.06
CA ALA A 15 -4.95 8.28 34.93
C ALA A 15 -5.18 7.48 33.64
N LEU A 16 -4.48 6.36 33.44
CA LEU A 16 -4.92 5.30 32.51
C LEU A 16 -4.74 3.94 33.16
N ASN A 17 -5.45 3.73 34.26
CA ASN A 17 -5.70 2.39 34.81
C ASN A 17 -7.01 1.89 34.19
N ILE A 18 -6.94 1.29 32.99
CA ILE A 18 -8.09 0.65 32.35
C ILE A 18 -7.95 -0.86 32.52
N ASN A 19 -8.78 -1.36 33.42
CA ASN A 19 -9.10 -2.75 33.73
C ASN A 19 -8.96 -3.72 32.54
N HIS A 20 -7.91 -4.54 32.59
CA HIS A 20 -7.84 -5.83 31.92
C HIS A 20 -8.89 -6.78 32.51
N SER A 21 -10.12 -6.76 31.99
CA SER A 21 -11.06 -7.91 32.00
C SER A 21 -12.44 -7.46 31.53
N LYS A 22 -12.70 -7.60 30.22
CA LYS A 22 -14.01 -7.89 29.59
C LYS A 22 -13.90 -7.67 28.07
N MET A 23 -13.20 -8.59 27.39
CA MET A 23 -13.42 -8.82 25.96
C MET A 23 -13.84 -10.27 25.77
N HIS A 24 -15.09 -10.56 26.14
CA HIS A 24 -15.79 -11.74 25.67
C HIS A 24 -16.81 -11.31 24.62
N ASN A 25 -16.73 -11.96 23.46
CA ASN A 25 -17.76 -12.08 22.44
C ASN A 25 -18.27 -10.79 21.76
N ARG A 26 -17.47 -10.29 20.82
CA ARG A 26 -18.00 -9.74 19.57
C ARG A 26 -17.32 -10.43 18.39
N THR A 27 -17.93 -11.51 17.92
CA THR A 27 -17.76 -12.01 16.56
C THR A 27 -18.28 -10.94 15.59
N ASN A 28 -17.47 -9.91 15.35
CA ASN A 28 -17.67 -9.04 14.21
C ASN A 28 -17.20 -9.83 12.99
N ARG A 29 -18.15 -10.44 12.28
CA ARG A 29 -17.99 -10.65 10.84
C ARG A 29 -17.62 -9.28 10.28
N CYS A 30 -16.36 -9.10 9.91
CA CYS A 30 -15.91 -7.94 9.18
C CYS A 30 -16.72 -7.94 7.87
N GLN A 31 -17.80 -7.17 7.84
CA GLN A 31 -18.47 -6.84 6.60
C GLN A 31 -17.47 -5.98 5.84
N ILE A 32 -16.60 -6.64 5.07
CA ILE A 32 -15.75 -5.99 4.08
C ILE A 32 -16.73 -5.17 3.24
N ARG A 33 -16.71 -3.84 3.39
CA ARG A 33 -17.50 -2.96 2.53
C ARG A 33 -17.18 -3.39 1.11
N ASN A 34 -18.19 -3.76 0.31
CA ASN A 34 -18.00 -4.26 -1.05
C ASN A 34 -17.30 -3.27 -2.00
N LYS A 35 -16.95 -2.07 -1.52
CA LYS A 35 -16.29 -1.00 -2.25
C LYS A 35 -14.80 -1.26 -2.33
N ILE A 36 -14.28 -1.18 -3.53
CA ILE A 36 -12.86 -1.29 -3.85
C ILE A 36 -12.08 -0.10 -3.25
N PRO A 37 -10.88 -0.31 -2.68
CA PRO A 37 -10.11 0.74 -2.03
C PRO A 37 -9.36 1.60 -3.06
N THR A 38 -10.11 2.42 -3.82
CA THR A 38 -9.54 3.39 -4.76
C THR A 38 -10.24 4.74 -4.64
N PRO A 39 -9.52 5.87 -4.75
CA PRO A 39 -10.11 7.20 -4.87
C PRO A 39 -10.65 7.49 -6.29
N VAL A 40 -10.31 6.66 -7.29
CA VAL A 40 -10.70 6.89 -8.67
C VAL A 40 -12.18 6.57 -8.86
N ASN A 41 -12.92 7.52 -9.43
CA ASN A 41 -14.27 7.26 -9.91
C ASN A 41 -14.20 6.69 -11.33
N ALA A 42 -14.50 5.40 -11.48
CA ALA A 42 -14.42 4.70 -12.77
C ALA A 42 -15.38 5.28 -13.84
N GLU A 43 -16.53 5.82 -13.43
CA GLU A 43 -17.49 6.44 -14.37
C GLU A 43 -16.91 7.74 -14.94
N LEU A 44 -16.41 8.64 -14.07
CA LEU A 44 -15.77 9.87 -14.50
C LEU A 44 -14.51 9.59 -15.32
N LEU A 45 -13.70 8.63 -14.90
CA LEU A 45 -12.54 8.17 -15.69
C LEU A 45 -12.96 7.74 -17.09
N GLY A 46 -14.08 7.01 -17.22
CA GLY A 46 -14.59 6.59 -18.52
C GLY A 46 -15.05 7.74 -19.41
N GLN A 47 -15.47 8.88 -18.83
CA GLN A 47 -15.80 10.10 -19.57
C GLN A 47 -14.53 10.82 -20.03
N GLU A 48 -13.52 10.94 -19.15
CA GLU A 48 -12.23 11.57 -19.47
C GLU A 48 -11.44 10.81 -20.55
N LEU A 49 -11.62 9.48 -20.63
CA LEU A 49 -10.93 8.63 -21.60
C LEU A 49 -11.65 8.53 -22.97
N GLN A 50 -12.63 9.39 -23.25
CA GLN A 50 -13.27 9.42 -24.58
C GLN A 50 -12.25 9.77 -25.68
N GLY A 51 -12.28 9.03 -26.79
CA GLY A 51 -11.36 9.22 -27.93
C GLY A 51 -10.02 8.47 -27.82
N TYR A 52 -9.74 7.83 -26.68
CA TYR A 52 -8.60 6.92 -26.53
C TYR A 52 -8.95 5.51 -27.02
N ASP A 53 -7.93 4.65 -27.10
CA ASP A 53 -8.08 3.24 -27.43
C ASP A 53 -9.17 2.57 -26.57
N MET A 54 -10.13 1.94 -27.26
CA MET A 54 -11.34 1.41 -26.64
C MET A 54 -11.05 0.24 -25.70
N ASP A 55 -10.10 -0.63 -26.06
CA ASP A 55 -9.76 -1.81 -25.26
C ASP A 55 -9.04 -1.39 -23.99
N LEU A 56 -8.07 -0.48 -24.09
CA LEU A 56 -7.37 0.09 -22.94
C LEU A 56 -8.33 0.84 -22.01
N ARG A 57 -9.24 1.64 -22.57
CA ARG A 57 -10.28 2.34 -21.80
C ARG A 57 -11.15 1.35 -21.03
N ASN A 58 -11.65 0.31 -21.69
CA ASN A 58 -12.50 -0.69 -21.06
C ASN A 58 -11.76 -1.45 -19.96
N MET A 59 -10.49 -1.80 -20.20
CA MET A 59 -9.62 -2.43 -19.21
C MET A 59 -9.45 -1.56 -17.96
N LEU A 60 -9.16 -0.26 -18.13
CA LEU A 60 -9.01 0.67 -17.00
C LEU A 60 -10.31 0.85 -16.21
N ILE A 61 -11.44 1.07 -16.89
CA ILE A 61 -12.75 1.19 -16.23
C ILE A 61 -13.06 -0.09 -15.45
N HIS A 62 -12.85 -1.26 -16.07
CA HIS A 62 -13.07 -2.55 -15.41
C HIS A 62 -12.17 -2.71 -14.19
N GLY A 63 -10.87 -2.42 -14.32
CA GLY A 63 -9.90 -2.53 -13.23
C GLY A 63 -10.20 -1.61 -12.06
N PHE A 64 -10.61 -0.35 -12.30
CA PHE A 64 -11.01 0.55 -11.20
C PHE A 64 -12.40 0.22 -10.62
N THR A 65 -13.22 -0.56 -11.32
CA THR A 65 -14.55 -0.99 -10.83
C THR A 65 -14.48 -2.30 -10.05
N PHE A 66 -13.65 -3.26 -10.50
CA PHE A 66 -13.62 -4.64 -10.01
C PHE A 66 -12.24 -5.11 -9.50
N GLY A 67 -11.21 -4.30 -9.69
CA GLY A 67 -9.82 -4.57 -9.34
C GLY A 67 -9.03 -5.08 -10.54
N PHE A 68 -7.72 -4.86 -10.50
CA PHE A 68 -6.77 -5.36 -11.50
C PHE A 68 -6.23 -6.72 -11.06
N SER A 69 -6.22 -7.70 -11.97
CA SER A 69 -5.57 -8.99 -11.71
C SER A 69 -4.05 -8.82 -11.70
N LEU A 70 -3.39 -9.54 -10.80
CA LEU A 70 -1.94 -9.69 -10.76
C LEU A 70 -1.41 -10.60 -11.88
N ASN A 71 -2.30 -11.27 -12.62
CA ASN A 71 -1.97 -12.23 -13.68
C ASN A 71 -1.05 -13.37 -13.22
N PHE A 72 -1.13 -13.76 -11.95
CA PHE A 72 -0.39 -14.90 -11.41
C PHE A 72 -0.81 -16.21 -12.12
N LYS A 73 0.16 -16.95 -12.64
CA LYS A 73 0.00 -18.23 -13.33
C LYS A 73 0.62 -19.41 -12.58
N GLY A 74 1.22 -19.17 -11.42
CA GLY A 74 1.73 -20.22 -10.55
C GLY A 74 0.61 -21.01 -9.85
N THR A 75 0.99 -22.00 -9.06
CA THR A 75 0.07 -22.69 -8.14
C THR A 75 0.20 -22.06 -6.76
N PRO A 76 -0.83 -21.38 -6.22
CA PRO A 76 -0.77 -20.83 -4.88
C PRO A 76 -0.63 -21.96 -3.87
N SER A 77 0.27 -21.80 -2.90
CA SER A 77 0.45 -22.72 -1.79
C SER A 77 0.53 -21.95 -0.48
N ASN A 78 0.09 -22.55 0.62
CA ASN A 78 0.17 -21.92 1.93
C ASN A 78 1.63 -21.68 2.30
N LYS A 79 1.98 -20.42 2.58
CA LYS A 79 3.33 -20.02 2.95
C LYS A 79 3.30 -19.21 4.22
N THR A 80 4.14 -19.59 5.17
CA THR A 80 4.40 -18.80 6.37
C THR A 80 5.87 -18.42 6.41
N CYS A 81 6.18 -17.25 6.97
CA CYS A 81 7.54 -16.75 7.05
C CYS A 81 7.76 -16.00 8.37
N LYS A 82 9.03 -15.90 8.77
CA LYS A 82 9.43 -14.98 9.84
C LYS A 82 9.82 -13.64 9.21
N ASN A 83 9.49 -12.54 9.88
CA ASN A 83 9.94 -11.22 9.46
C ASN A 83 11.47 -11.11 9.44
N HIS A 84 11.99 -10.22 8.61
CA HIS A 84 13.41 -9.91 8.57
C HIS A 84 13.88 -9.35 9.91
N LYS A 85 15.16 -9.55 10.21
CA LYS A 85 15.79 -9.14 11.48
C LYS A 85 15.52 -7.66 11.82
N SER A 86 15.60 -6.78 10.83
CA SER A 86 15.36 -5.35 11.02
C SER A 86 13.95 -5.02 11.51
N ALA A 87 12.93 -5.75 11.06
CA ALA A 87 11.55 -5.59 11.52
C ALA A 87 11.36 -6.17 12.93
N THR A 88 11.98 -7.31 13.25
CA THR A 88 11.90 -7.90 14.59
C THR A 88 12.62 -7.07 15.66
N GLU A 89 13.70 -6.39 15.29
CA GLU A 89 14.47 -5.53 16.21
C GLU A 89 13.82 -4.16 16.45
N ASN A 90 12.88 -3.75 15.59
CA ASN A 90 12.21 -2.44 15.68
C ASN A 90 10.68 -2.58 15.59
N PRO A 91 10.03 -3.31 16.52
CA PRO A 91 8.61 -3.65 16.44
C PRO A 91 7.70 -2.40 16.49
N ASP A 92 8.09 -1.36 17.24
CA ASP A 92 7.31 -0.12 17.32
C ASP A 92 7.24 0.61 15.98
N ALA A 93 8.35 0.62 15.24
CA ALA A 93 8.41 1.23 13.91
C ALA A 93 7.50 0.48 12.91
N VAL A 94 7.46 -0.86 13.00
CA VAL A 94 6.54 -1.69 12.21
C VAL A 94 5.10 -1.38 12.58
N TYR A 95 4.76 -1.39 13.87
CA TYR A 95 3.41 -1.14 14.35
C TYR A 95 2.88 0.23 13.90
N LEU A 96 3.68 1.29 14.07
CA LEU A 96 3.30 2.65 13.66
C LEU A 96 3.05 2.76 12.15
N LYS A 97 3.79 2.01 11.32
CA LYS A 97 3.56 1.97 9.87
C LYS A 97 2.29 1.22 9.51
N LEU A 98 2.10 0.03 10.07
CA LEU A 98 0.90 -0.78 9.82
C LEU A 98 -0.37 -0.08 10.30
N ALA A 99 -0.35 0.54 11.48
CA ALA A 99 -1.48 1.29 12.02
C ALA A 99 -1.90 2.46 11.10
N LYS A 100 -0.94 3.07 10.38
CA LYS A 100 -1.24 4.10 9.38
C LYS A 100 -1.84 3.50 8.11
N GLU A 101 -1.38 2.34 7.68
CA GLU A 101 -1.83 1.68 6.44
C GLU A 101 -3.19 0.98 6.59
N SER A 102 -3.51 0.49 7.78
CA SER A 102 -4.82 -0.12 8.10
C SER A 102 -5.97 0.87 8.01
N LEU A 103 -5.70 2.18 7.97
CA LEU A 103 -6.72 3.21 7.82
C LEU A 103 -7.22 3.36 6.38
N SER A 104 -6.51 2.81 5.39
CA SER A 104 -6.81 3.10 3.98
C SER A 104 -6.75 1.91 3.03
N VAL A 105 -5.75 1.03 3.12
CA VAL A 105 -5.47 0.06 2.04
C VAL A 105 -5.27 -1.37 2.55
N VAL A 106 -4.89 -1.55 3.81
CA VAL A 106 -4.60 -2.88 4.37
C VAL A 106 -5.76 -3.36 5.24
N ALA A 107 -6.25 -4.57 4.99
CA ALA A 107 -7.22 -5.22 5.84
C ALA A 107 -6.53 -5.94 7.01
N GLY A 108 -7.19 -5.98 8.16
CA GLY A 108 -6.68 -6.59 9.39
C GLY A 108 -6.55 -5.58 10.54
N PRO A 109 -5.84 -5.92 11.63
CA PRO A 109 -5.14 -7.20 11.85
C PRO A 109 -6.12 -8.38 11.94
N PHE A 110 -5.70 -9.54 11.43
CA PHE A 110 -6.44 -10.79 11.56
C PHE A 110 -5.82 -11.66 12.64
N LYS A 111 -6.65 -12.38 13.41
CA LYS A 111 -6.17 -13.31 14.44
C LYS A 111 -5.67 -14.63 13.85
N GLU A 112 -6.23 -15.02 12.71
CA GLU A 112 -5.94 -16.23 11.95
C GLU A 112 -5.89 -15.87 10.46
N PRO A 113 -5.26 -16.69 9.60
CA PRO A 113 -5.25 -16.46 8.15
C PRO A 113 -6.65 -16.23 7.59
N PRO A 114 -6.89 -15.13 6.85
CA PRO A 114 -8.24 -14.78 6.35
C PRO A 114 -8.71 -15.66 5.19
N PHE A 115 -7.82 -16.47 4.61
CA PHE A 115 -8.08 -17.33 3.46
C PHE A 115 -7.55 -18.75 3.72
N SER A 116 -8.14 -19.76 3.07
CA SER A 116 -7.71 -21.16 3.18
C SER A 116 -6.34 -21.42 2.53
N LEU A 117 -6.09 -20.73 1.40
CA LEU A 117 -4.78 -20.53 0.82
C LEU A 117 -4.33 -19.12 1.20
N PHE A 118 -3.18 -18.98 1.85
CA PHE A 118 -2.67 -17.72 2.33
C PHE A 118 -1.14 -17.73 2.27
N VAL A 119 -0.60 -16.67 1.70
CA VAL A 119 0.85 -16.48 1.55
C VAL A 119 1.29 -15.32 2.43
N CYS A 120 2.24 -15.61 3.31
CA CYS A 120 2.95 -14.58 4.07
C CYS A 120 4.26 -14.26 3.37
N SER A 121 4.51 -12.96 3.16
CA SER A 121 5.83 -12.43 2.83
C SER A 121 6.39 -11.64 4.02
N PRO A 122 7.72 -11.71 4.26
CA PRO A 122 8.29 -11.12 5.46
C PRO A 122 8.33 -9.60 5.35
N LEU A 123 8.10 -8.95 6.49
CA LEU A 123 8.32 -7.51 6.62
C LEU A 123 9.78 -7.23 6.96
N GLY A 124 10.30 -6.15 6.39
CA GLY A 124 11.61 -5.59 6.70
C GLY A 124 11.54 -4.08 6.88
N LEU A 125 12.56 -3.52 7.52
CA LEU A 125 12.72 -2.07 7.67
C LEU A 125 14.02 -1.60 7.03
N VAL A 126 13.94 -0.47 6.32
CA VAL A 126 15.09 0.24 5.74
C VAL A 126 15.13 1.66 6.31
N PRO A 127 16.24 2.10 6.91
CA PRO A 127 16.38 3.46 7.41
C PRO A 127 16.25 4.50 6.30
N LYS A 128 15.69 5.66 6.65
CA LYS A 128 15.70 6.88 5.84
C LYS A 128 16.69 7.89 6.44
N SER A 129 17.07 8.88 5.63
CA SER A 129 17.90 10.00 6.06
C SER A 129 17.26 10.88 7.14
N ASP A 130 15.93 10.88 7.26
CA ASP A 130 15.17 11.62 8.28
C ASP A 130 15.02 10.87 9.61
N GLY A 131 15.75 9.77 9.80
CA GLY A 131 15.69 8.93 11.00
C GLY A 131 14.44 8.03 11.10
N LYS A 132 13.54 8.07 10.11
CA LYS A 132 12.38 7.16 10.04
C LYS A 132 12.73 5.89 9.27
N PHE A 133 11.81 4.93 9.24
CA PHE A 133 11.95 3.71 8.42
C PHE A 133 11.00 3.69 7.23
N ARG A 134 11.41 2.99 6.17
CA ARG A 134 10.52 2.45 5.14
C ARG A 134 10.19 1.01 5.51
N LEU A 135 8.91 0.69 5.55
CA LEU A 135 8.46 -0.70 5.66
C LEU A 135 8.59 -1.32 4.27
N ILE A 136 9.26 -2.47 4.20
CA ILE A 136 9.41 -3.27 2.99
C ILE A 136 8.59 -4.53 3.18
N HIS A 137 7.75 -4.83 2.19
CA HIS A 137 7.05 -6.10 2.08
C HIS A 137 7.80 -6.93 1.04
N ASP A 138 8.50 -7.98 1.47
CA ASP A 138 9.40 -8.73 0.61
C ASP A 138 8.65 -9.82 -0.18
N LEU A 139 7.98 -9.37 -1.24
CA LEU A 139 7.22 -10.23 -2.17
C LEU A 139 8.11 -11.16 -3.02
N SER A 140 9.44 -11.00 -2.92
CA SER A 140 10.42 -11.84 -3.59
C SER A 140 10.94 -12.98 -2.71
N PHE A 141 10.40 -13.14 -1.50
CA PHE A 141 10.76 -14.23 -0.59
C PHE A 141 9.75 -15.41 -0.66
N PRO A 142 10.23 -16.66 -0.59
CA PRO A 142 11.63 -17.07 -0.81
C PRO A 142 12.01 -16.87 -2.29
N LYS A 143 13.29 -16.63 -2.57
CA LYS A 143 13.76 -16.24 -3.91
C LYS A 143 13.31 -17.19 -5.03
N ASP A 144 13.32 -18.48 -4.75
CA ASP A 144 13.06 -19.54 -5.73
C ASP A 144 11.61 -20.02 -5.75
N ASP A 145 10.75 -19.44 -4.91
CA ASP A 145 9.32 -19.77 -4.82
C ASP A 145 8.54 -18.53 -4.33
N SER A 146 8.82 -17.38 -4.93
CA SER A 146 8.14 -16.12 -4.60
C SER A 146 6.87 -15.95 -5.42
N ILE A 147 5.95 -15.08 -4.97
CA ILE A 147 4.75 -14.75 -5.75
C ILE A 147 5.12 -14.12 -7.09
N ASN A 148 6.12 -13.24 -7.08
CA ASN A 148 6.61 -12.59 -8.29
C ASN A 148 7.11 -13.58 -9.34
N LEU A 149 7.65 -14.74 -8.93
CA LEU A 149 8.12 -15.78 -9.86
C LEU A 149 6.96 -16.41 -10.66
N GLY A 150 5.75 -16.40 -10.10
CA GLY A 150 4.55 -16.92 -10.77
C GLY A 150 3.87 -15.92 -11.69
N ILE A 151 4.36 -14.68 -11.82
CA ILE A 151 3.82 -13.67 -12.73
C ILE A 151 4.67 -13.66 -14.01
N PRO A 152 4.09 -13.98 -15.18
CA PRO A 152 4.81 -13.96 -16.45
C PRO A 152 5.41 -12.59 -16.79
N MET A 153 6.51 -12.59 -17.56
CA MET A 153 7.26 -11.37 -17.87
C MET A 153 6.43 -10.36 -18.69
N GLU A 154 5.55 -10.83 -19.56
CA GLU A 154 4.65 -10.01 -20.36
C GLU A 154 3.68 -9.16 -19.52
N TYR A 155 3.41 -9.55 -18.27
CA TYR A 155 2.56 -8.82 -17.34
C TYR A 155 3.35 -7.97 -16.33
N SER A 156 4.67 -8.09 -16.30
CA SER A 156 5.57 -7.35 -15.40
C SER A 156 6.54 -6.42 -16.13
N ALA A 157 6.53 -6.41 -17.46
CA ALA A 157 7.33 -5.50 -18.26
C ALA A 157 6.85 -4.05 -18.11
N VAL A 158 7.80 -3.14 -17.87
CA VAL A 158 7.55 -1.70 -17.80
C VAL A 158 8.45 -1.01 -18.82
N SER A 159 7.86 -0.17 -19.66
CA SER A 159 8.59 0.73 -20.57
C SER A 159 8.58 2.15 -20.02
N TYR A 160 9.76 2.76 -19.91
CA TYR A 160 9.90 4.16 -19.57
C TYR A 160 10.20 4.99 -20.82
N ASP A 161 9.69 6.20 -20.84
CA ASP A 161 10.04 7.16 -21.88
C ASP A 161 11.46 7.72 -21.67
N SER A 162 12.11 8.14 -22.75
CA SER A 162 13.47 8.68 -22.67
C SER A 162 13.45 10.18 -22.31
N ILE A 163 14.54 10.66 -21.69
CA ILE A 163 14.71 12.11 -21.46
C ILE A 163 14.70 12.88 -22.78
N ASP A 164 15.28 12.30 -23.85
CA ASP A 164 15.31 12.93 -25.17
C ASP A 164 13.90 13.13 -25.73
N ASN A 165 13.01 12.14 -25.58
CA ASN A 165 11.62 12.24 -26.02
C ASN A 165 10.89 13.36 -25.25
N VAL A 166 11.07 13.42 -23.92
CA VAL A 166 10.51 14.49 -23.10
C VAL A 166 11.04 15.86 -23.53
N VAL A 167 12.34 15.98 -23.79
CA VAL A 167 12.95 17.23 -24.26
C VAL A 167 12.41 17.65 -25.63
N GLN A 168 12.25 16.71 -26.56
CA GLN A 168 11.66 17.00 -27.87
C GLN A 168 10.21 17.47 -27.75
N LEU A 169 9.42 16.83 -26.89
CA LEU A 169 8.05 17.22 -26.61
C LEU A 169 7.96 18.64 -26.04
N VAL A 170 8.83 18.99 -25.07
CA VAL A 170 8.87 20.35 -24.52
C VAL A 170 9.25 21.37 -25.61
N LYS A 171 10.24 21.04 -26.45
CA LYS A 171 10.65 21.90 -27.57
C LYS A 171 9.52 22.13 -28.59
N SER A 172 8.66 21.14 -28.84
CA SER A 172 7.59 21.26 -29.83
C SER A 172 6.50 22.27 -29.44
N TYR A 173 6.33 22.58 -28.16
CA TYR A 173 5.39 23.62 -27.71
C TYR A 173 5.91 25.05 -27.92
N GLY A 174 7.20 25.21 -28.22
CA GLY A 174 7.80 26.49 -28.61
C GLY A 174 8.10 27.44 -27.45
N GLN A 175 8.57 28.64 -27.81
CA GLN A 175 8.94 29.66 -26.84
C GLN A 175 7.70 30.22 -26.13
N SER A 176 7.85 30.54 -24.84
CA SER A 176 6.78 31.06 -23.97
C SER A 176 5.66 30.07 -23.62
N CYS A 177 5.87 28.76 -23.84
CA CYS A 177 4.95 27.74 -23.35
C CYS A 177 4.91 27.72 -21.81
N GLN A 178 3.73 27.49 -21.24
CA GLN A 178 3.57 27.27 -19.80
C GLN A 178 3.58 25.76 -19.52
N MET A 179 4.18 25.37 -18.39
CA MET A 179 4.26 23.98 -17.97
C MET A 179 3.73 23.84 -16.55
N ALA A 180 2.88 22.84 -16.34
CA ALA A 180 2.48 22.37 -15.02
C ALA A 180 2.99 20.94 -14.83
N LYS A 181 3.44 20.63 -13.61
CA LYS A 181 3.79 19.27 -13.20
C LYS A 181 2.95 18.89 -11.99
N THR A 182 2.36 17.71 -12.05
CA THR A 182 1.66 17.10 -10.92
C THR A 182 2.34 15.78 -10.57
N ASP A 183 2.46 15.51 -9.27
CA ASP A 183 2.94 14.25 -8.74
C ASP A 183 1.78 13.52 -8.04
N VAL A 184 1.63 12.23 -8.31
CA VAL A 184 0.56 11.41 -7.72
C VAL A 184 1.07 10.74 -6.46
N GLU A 185 0.61 11.23 -5.31
CA GLU A 185 1.00 10.66 -4.02
C GLU A 185 0.49 9.22 -3.88
N ASN A 186 1.37 8.30 -3.45
CA ASN A 186 1.04 6.90 -3.21
C ASN A 186 0.39 6.19 -4.42
N ALA A 187 0.83 6.50 -5.65
CA ALA A 187 0.21 6.02 -6.89
C ALA A 187 -0.13 4.51 -6.92
N PHE A 188 0.76 3.63 -6.45
CA PHE A 188 0.49 2.19 -6.43
C PHE A 188 -0.68 1.78 -5.53
N ARG A 189 -0.98 2.57 -4.48
CA ARG A 189 -2.10 2.34 -3.57
C ARG A 189 -3.44 2.75 -4.16
N ILE A 190 -3.42 3.55 -5.23
CA ILE A 190 -4.62 3.98 -5.95
C ILE A 190 -5.13 2.84 -6.83
N ILE A 191 -4.26 1.94 -7.26
CA ILE A 191 -4.57 0.82 -8.14
C ILE A 191 -5.08 -0.37 -7.31
N PRO A 192 -6.37 -0.70 -7.38
CA PRO A 192 -6.92 -1.78 -6.58
C PRO A 192 -6.59 -3.15 -7.15
N ILE A 193 -6.37 -4.14 -6.28
CA ILE A 193 -6.21 -5.54 -6.68
C ILE A 193 -7.59 -6.20 -6.78
N GLN A 194 -7.75 -7.10 -7.75
CA GLN A 194 -8.95 -7.93 -7.90
C GLN A 194 -9.11 -8.88 -6.71
N LYS A 195 -10.33 -9.05 -6.21
CA LYS A 195 -10.60 -9.85 -5.00
C LYS A 195 -10.16 -11.32 -5.11
N SER A 196 -10.12 -11.87 -6.32
CA SER A 196 -9.65 -13.24 -6.58
C SER A 196 -8.18 -13.45 -6.21
N ASP A 197 -7.41 -12.37 -6.15
CA ASP A 197 -5.95 -12.41 -6.00
C ASP A 197 -5.52 -11.97 -4.59
N TYR A 198 -6.47 -11.71 -3.66
CA TYR A 198 -6.18 -11.27 -2.28
C TYR A 198 -5.49 -12.32 -1.41
N ASN A 199 -5.52 -13.57 -1.84
CA ASN A 199 -4.94 -14.69 -1.12
C ASN A 199 -3.47 -14.95 -1.50
N LEU A 200 -2.95 -14.22 -2.50
CA LEU A 200 -1.58 -14.30 -3.00
C LEU A 200 -0.61 -13.43 -2.20
#